data_AF-G0PN54-F1
#
_entry.id   AF-G0PN54-F1
#
_cell.length_a   1.000
_cell.length_b   1.000
_cell.length_c   1.000
_cell.angle_alpha   90.00
_cell.angle_beta   90.00
_cell.angle_gamma   90.00
#
_symmetry.space_group_name_H-M   'P 1'
#
loop_
_entity.id
_entity.type
_entity.pdbx_description
1 polymer ?
#
loop_
_entity_poly.entity_id
_entity_poly.type
_entity_poly.pdbx_seq_one_letter_code
_entity_poly.pdbx_strand_id
1 'polypeptide(L)' 'MSSENKDARKAYILRVASYLLGLNIVEDKLKNTEPLEIFLDSNTNLLVFSRSEQ' A
#
# COMPACT_ATOMS: atom_id res chain seq x y z
N MET A 1 -4.85 0.52 -25.62
CA MET A 1 -5.07 1.55 -24.58
C MET A 1 -5.61 0.88 -23.33
N SER A 2 -4.83 -0.02 -22.73
CA SER A 2 -5.16 -0.63 -21.44
C SER A 2 -4.56 0.27 -20.38
N SER A 3 -5.34 1.24 -19.94
CA SER A 3 -5.04 1.98 -18.71
C SER A 3 -4.89 0.94 -17.62
N GLU A 4 -3.64 0.59 -17.30
CA GLU A 4 -3.27 -0.17 -16.11
C GLU A 4 -4.02 0.49 -14.96
N ASN A 5 -5.06 -0.20 -14.51
CA ASN A 5 -6.05 0.31 -13.59
C ASN A 5 -5.38 0.31 -12.21
N LYS A 6 -4.46 1.25 -11.98
CA LYS A 6 -3.82 1.46 -10.68
C LYS A 6 -4.95 1.70 -9.70
N ASP A 7 -5.16 0.72 -8.82
CA ASP A 7 -6.26 0.74 -7.87
C ASP A 7 -6.15 2.01 -7.02
N ALA A 8 -7.10 2.92 -7.21
CA ALA A 8 -7.10 4.22 -6.54
C ALA A 8 -7.15 4.06 -5.01
N ARG A 9 -7.68 2.93 -4.50
CA ARG A 9 -7.74 2.63 -3.06
C ARG A 9 -6.33 2.39 -2.51
N LYS A 10 -5.48 1.66 -3.23
CA LYS A 10 -4.07 1.44 -2.88
C LYS A 10 -3.33 2.76 -2.78
N ALA A 11 -3.45 3.59 -3.82
CA ALA A 11 -2.80 4.90 -3.87
C ALA A 11 -3.24 5.82 -2.72
N TYR A 12 -4.53 5.82 -2.40
CA TYR A 12 -5.07 6.62 -1.30
C TYR A 12 -4.51 6.19 0.07
N ILE A 13 -4.54 4.90 0.39
CA ILE A 13 -4.03 4.38 1.66
C ILE A 13 -2.54 4.71 1.82
N LEU A 14 -1.73 4.44 0.78
CA LEU A 14 -0.29 4.70 0.84
C LEU A 14 0.02 6.19 0.98
N ARG A 15 -0.79 7.06 0.36
CA ARG A 15 -0.67 8.52 0.51
C ARG A 15 -1.00 8.98 1.93
N VAL A 16 -2.07 8.47 2.52
CA VAL A 16 -2.45 8.78 3.91
C VAL A 16 -1.40 8.26 4.88
N ALA A 17 -0.94 7.02 4.72
CA ALA A 17 0.12 6.45 5.54
C ALA A 17 1.42 7.25 5.43
N SER A 18 1.78 7.67 4.22
CA SER A 18 2.94 8.53 3.98
C SER A 18 2.85 9.86 4.72
N TYR A 19 1.66 10.49 4.70
CA TYR A 19 1.41 11.74 5.40
C TYR A 19 1.47 11.58 6.92
N LEU A 20 0.84 10.54 7.48
CA LEU A 20 0.79 10.30 8.92
C LEU A 20 2.16 9.91 9.51
N LEU A 21 2.94 9.12 8.78
CA LEU A 21 4.23 8.61 9.24
C LEU A 21 5.41 9.51 8.85
N GLY A 22 5.20 10.51 7.99
CA GLY A 22 6.28 11.33 7.44
C GLY A 22 7.25 10.52 6.57
N LEU A 23 6.78 9.42 5.98
CA LEU A 23 7.58 8.49 5.17
C LEU A 23 7.14 8.57 3.71
N ASN A 24 8.07 8.34 2.77
CA ASN A 24 7.72 8.25 1.36
C ASN A 24 7.37 6.80 0.98
N ILE A 25 6.14 6.40 1.30
CA ILE A 25 5.58 5.06 1.06
C ILE A 25 4.85 5.07 -0.28
N VAL A 26 5.40 4.35 -1.25
CA VAL A 26 4.81 4.16 -2.57
C VAL A 26 4.84 2.68 -2.92
N GLU A 27 3.90 2.24 -3.76
CA GLU A 27 3.74 0.82 -4.13
C GLU A 27 5.05 0.22 -4.66
N ASP A 28 5.79 0.96 -5.49
CA ASP A 28 7.09 0.56 -6.07
C ASP A 28 8.19 0.31 -5.02
N LYS A 29 8.04 0.83 -3.79
CA LYS A 29 8.99 0.64 -2.68
C LYS A 29 8.59 -0.49 -1.74
N LEU A 30 7.40 -1.05 -1.91
CA LEU A 30 6.94 -2.19 -1.12
C LEU A 30 7.51 -3.47 -1.73
N LYS A 31 8.23 -4.25 -0.94
CA LYS A 31 8.75 -5.56 -1.36
C LYS A 31 7.63 -6.56 -1.68
N ASN A 32 6.48 -6.43 -1.02
CA ASN A 32 5.29 -7.24 -1.25
C ASN A 32 4.04 -6.36 -1.16
N THR A 33 3.20 -6.39 -2.20
CA THR A 33 1.92 -5.66 -2.29
C THR A 33 0.71 -6.52 -1.90
N GLU A 34 0.90 -7.83 -1.73
CA GLU A 34 -0.15 -8.78 -1.32
C GLU A 34 -0.84 -8.37 -0.01
N PRO A 35 -0.15 -7.88 1.05
CA PRO A 35 -0.85 -7.40 2.25
C PRO A 35 -1.78 -6.23 1.98
N LEU A 36 -1.46 -5.39 0.99
CA LEU A 36 -2.29 -4.25 0.60
C LEU A 36 -3.54 -4.72 -0.14
N GLU A 37 -3.41 -5.71 -1.02
CA GLU A 37 -4.52 -6.33 -1.74
C GLU A 37 -5.46 -7.05 -0.77
N ILE A 38 -4.91 -7.87 0.14
CA ILE A 38 -5.69 -8.55 1.17
C ILE A 38 -6.41 -7.53 2.06
N PHE A 39 -5.75 -6.43 2.45
CA PHE A 39 -6.40 -5.38 3.25
C PHE A 39 -7.55 -4.68 2.51
N LEU A 40 -7.44 -4.52 1.19
CA LEU A 40 -8.44 -3.83 0.37
C LEU A 40 -9.63 -4.73 0.00
N ASP A 41 -9.37 -6.01 -0.25
CA ASP A 41 -10.35 -6.93 -0.81
C ASP A 41 -10.91 -7.92 0.23
N SER A 42 -10.44 -7.85 1.48
CA SER A 42 -10.96 -8.65 2.60
C SER A 42 -11.33 -7.79 3.81
N ASN A 43 -11.94 -8.43 4.82
CA ASN A 43 -12.24 -7.81 6.12
C ASN A 43 -11.02 -7.76 7.06
N THR A 44 -9.81 -7.73 6.52
CA THR A 44 -8.58 -7.63 7.33
C THR A 44 -8.49 -6.21 7.91
N ASN A 45 -8.53 -6.10 9.23
CA ASN A 45 -8.56 -4.80 9.91
C ASN A 45 -7.19 -4.13 10.08
N LEU A 46 -6.10 -4.87 9.82
CA LEU A 46 -4.73 -4.41 10.07
C LEU A 46 -3.87 -4.59 8.82
N LEU A 47 -3.30 -3.50 8.35
CA LEU A 47 -2.28 -3.48 7.31
C LEU A 47 -0.90 -3.39 7.95
N VAL A 48 -0.08 -4.43 7.79
CA VAL A 48 1.26 -4.51 8.38
C VAL A 48 2.30 -4.71 7.29
N PHE A 49 3.24 -3.77 7.21
CA PHE A 49 4.45 -3.94 6.40
C PHE A 49 5.65 -4.14 7.34
N SER A 50 6.30 -5.28 7.23
CA SER A 50 7.57 -5.50 7.93
C SER A 50 8.63 -4.64 7.25
N ARG A 51 9.16 -3.67 7.99
CA ARG A 51 10.34 -2.92 7.58
C ARG A 51 11.57 -3.73 8.03
N SER A 52 11.88 -4.80 7.31
CA SER A 52 13.20 -5.42 7.46
C SER A 52 14.22 -4.37 7.04
N GLU A 53 15.07 -3.96 7.98
CA GLU A 53 16.14 -2.99 7.78
C GLU A 53 16.90 -3.28 6.49
N GLN A 54 17.18 -2.20 5.78
CA GLN A 54 17.78 -2.21 4.45
C GLN A 54 19.27 -2.53 4.53
#